data_AF-A0AAU8LXG7-F1
#
_entry.id   AF-A0AAU8LXG7-F1
#
_cell.length_a   1.000
_cell.length_b   1.000
_cell.length_c   1.000
_cell.angle_alpha   90.00
_cell.angle_beta   90.00
_cell.angle_gamma   90.00
#
_symmetry.space_group_name_H-M   'P 1'
#
loop_
_entity.id
_entity.type
_entity.pdbx_description
1 polymer ?
#
loop_
_entity_poly.entity_id
_entity_poly.type
_entity_poly.pdbx_seq_one_letter_code
_entity_poly.pdbx_strand_id
1 'polypeptide(L)'
;MTVISVGIQKTDETDEWVKYAFGGPPTRIIGNVIIYKSDGQVNLIDIEHDKYRKYILPAVVKALIRHHEKGEYPDNTGYHA
;
A
#
# COMPACT_ATOMS: atom_id res chain seq x y z
N MET A 1 -6.84 7.71 20.72
CA MET A 1 -6.39 7.59 19.32
C MET A 1 -5.66 6.27 19.19
N THR A 2 -6.27 5.27 18.57
CA THR A 2 -5.61 3.99 18.31
C THR A 2 -4.70 4.19 17.11
N VAL A 3 -3.39 4.22 17.33
CA VAL A 3 -2.40 4.32 16.24
C VAL A 3 -2.44 2.99 15.49
N ILE A 4 -2.85 3.00 14.23
CA ILE A 4 -2.90 1.78 13.41
C ILE A 4 -1.59 1.73 12.63
N SER A 5 -0.66 0.89 13.07
CA SER A 5 0.55 0.59 12.29
C SER A 5 0.17 -0.29 11.11
N VAL A 6 0.24 0.25 9.90
CA VAL A 6 -0.05 -0.47 8.66
C VAL A 6 1.27 -0.81 7.97
N GLY A 7 1.57 -2.10 7.86
CA GLY A 7 2.64 -2.60 7.02
C GLY A 7 2.19 -2.66 5.57
N ILE A 8 3.07 -2.28 4.65
CA ILE A 8 2.94 -2.49 3.22
C ILE A 8 4.13 -3.33 2.78
N GLN A 9 3.84 -4.47 2.18
CA GLN A 9 4.82 -5.44 1.71
C GLN A 9 4.66 -5.60 0.21
N LYS A 10 5.76 -5.48 -0.52
CA LYS A 10 5.80 -5.77 -1.94
C LYS A 10 5.60 -7.26 -2.15
N THR A 11 4.61 -7.62 -2.95
CA THR A 11 4.30 -9.02 -3.26
C THR A 11 4.76 -9.41 -4.65
N ASP A 12 4.76 -8.46 -5.58
CA ASP A 12 5.09 -8.70 -6.98
C ASP A 12 5.55 -7.39 -7.63
N GLU A 13 6.41 -7.49 -8.63
CA GLU A 13 6.95 -6.34 -9.35
C GLU A 13 7.20 -6.69 -10.81
N THR A 14 6.77 -5.81 -11.69
CA THR A 14 7.02 -5.85 -13.13
C THR A 14 7.65 -4.53 -13.59
N ASP A 15 8.00 -4.46 -14.88
CA ASP A 15 8.49 -3.22 -15.49
C ASP A 15 7.41 -2.11 -15.53
N GLU A 16 6.13 -2.47 -15.52
CA GLU A 16 5.01 -1.53 -15.66
C GLU A 16 4.40 -1.14 -14.31
N TRP A 17 4.37 -2.05 -13.34
CA TRP A 17 3.69 -1.85 -12.06
C TRP A 17 4.35 -2.60 -10.91
N VAL A 18 4.06 -2.15 -9.69
CA VAL A 18 4.47 -2.80 -8.43
C VAL A 18 3.23 -3.12 -7.61
N LYS A 19 3.12 -4.38 -7.15
CA LYS A 19 2.02 -4.83 -6.30
C LYS A 19 2.46 -4.89 -4.85
N TYR A 20 1.59 -4.38 -4.00
CA TYR A 20 1.77 -4.27 -2.58
C TYR A 20 0.57 -4.84 -1.82
N ALA A 21 0.84 -5.74 -0.89
CA ALA A 21 -0.10 -6.14 0.15
C ALA A 21 -0.01 -5.16 1.32
N PHE A 22 -1.13 -4.69 1.85
CA PHE A 22 -1.16 -3.82 3.03
C PHE A 22 -2.03 -4.39 4.13
N GLY A 23 -1.65 -4.16 5.39
CA GLY A 23 -2.30 -4.77 6.54
C GLY A 23 -1.84 -4.25 7.89
N GLY A 24 -2.58 -4.61 8.95
CA GLY A 24 -2.27 -4.25 10.35
C GLY A 24 -1.67 -5.42 11.14
N PRO A 25 -1.08 -5.19 12.32
CA PRO A 25 -0.10 -6.11 12.90
C PRO A 25 -0.69 -7.46 13.38
N PRO A 26 0.07 -8.57 13.35
CA PRO A 26 1.39 -8.76 12.74
C PRO A 26 1.39 -9.58 11.43
N THR A 27 0.26 -10.11 10.99
CA THR A 27 0.22 -11.11 9.89
C THR A 27 -1.01 -11.01 8.99
N ARG A 28 -1.94 -10.08 9.24
CA ARG A 28 -3.17 -10.01 8.46
C ARG A 28 -3.02 -9.03 7.32
N ILE A 29 -2.86 -9.56 6.11
CA ILE A 29 -3.04 -8.82 4.87
C ILE A 29 -4.52 -8.43 4.80
N ILE A 30 -4.77 -7.13 4.73
CA ILE A 30 -6.12 -6.55 4.68
C ILE A 30 -6.54 -6.27 3.24
N GLY A 31 -5.57 -6.10 2.33
CA GLY A 31 -5.85 -5.91 0.92
C GLY A 31 -4.59 -5.80 0.09
N ASN A 32 -4.78 -5.68 -1.23
CA ASN A 32 -3.70 -5.48 -2.19
C ASN A 32 -3.96 -4.25 -3.05
N VAL A 33 -2.90 -3.51 -3.35
CA VAL A 33 -2.88 -2.38 -4.27
C VAL A 33 -1.77 -2.58 -5.29
N ILE A 34 -1.94 -2.00 -6.46
CA ILE A 34 -0.87 -1.85 -7.45
C ILE A 34 -0.59 -0.37 -7.65
N ILE A 35 0.67 -0.02 -7.87
CA ILE A 35 1.09 1.30 -8.35
C ILE A 35 1.74 1.15 -9.73
N TYR A 36 1.30 1.93 -10.69
CA TYR A 36 1.90 1.98 -12.02
C TYR A 36 3.15 2.87 -12.02
N LYS A 37 4.26 2.36 -12.56
CA LYS A 37 5.53 3.09 -12.62
C LYS A 37 5.51 4.22 -13.66
N SER A 38 4.56 4.21 -14.59
CA SER A 38 4.43 5.20 -15.67
C SER A 38 3.87 6.54 -15.20
N ASP A 39 2.83 6.52 -14.37
CA ASP A 39 2.07 7.70 -13.97
C ASP A 39 1.84 7.81 -12.44
N GLY A 40 2.30 6.82 -11.68
CA GLY A 40 2.11 6.76 -10.23
C GLY A 40 0.67 6.45 -9.83
N GLN A 41 -0.20 6.02 -10.76
CA GLN A 41 -1.58 5.68 -10.46
C GLN A 41 -1.62 4.47 -9.53
N VAL A 42 -2.35 4.60 -8.42
CA VAL A 42 -2.57 3.51 -7.46
C VAL A 42 -3.96 2.92 -7.65
N ASN A 43 -4.05 1.64 -7.98
CA ASN A 43 -5.30 0.90 -8.10
C ASN A 43 -5.44 -0.12 -6.97
N LEU A 44 -6.62 -0.15 -6.34
CA LEU A 44 -6.98 -1.16 -5.35
C LEU A 44 -7.40 -2.44 -6.06
N ILE A 45 -6.73 -3.55 -5.76
CA ILE A 45 -7.07 -4.87 -6.29
C ILE A 45 -8.15 -5.52 -5.44
N ASP A 46 -7.92 -5.58 -4.13
CA ASP A 46 -8.83 -6.18 -3.18
C ASP A 46 -8.67 -5.57 -1.78
N ILE A 47 -9.74 -5.66 -0.99
CA ILE A 47 -9.74 -5.30 0.42
C ILE A 47 -10.75 -6.16 1.17
N GLU A 48 -10.35 -6.78 2.28
CA GLU A 48 -11.21 -7.67 3.08
C GLU A 48 -12.39 -6.92 3.71
N HIS A 49 -12.24 -5.65 4.08
CA HIS A 49 -13.32 -4.88 4.69
C HIS A 49 -13.35 -3.41 4.27
N ASP A 50 -14.55 -2.91 3.90
CA ASP A 50 -14.79 -1.51 3.54
C ASP A 50 -14.42 -0.51 4.64
N LYS A 51 -14.48 -0.91 5.92
CA LYS A 51 -14.05 -0.04 7.02
C LYS A 51 -12.58 0.38 6.86
N TYR A 52 -11.72 -0.52 6.38
CA TYR A 52 -10.30 -0.22 6.16
C TYR A 52 -10.09 0.62 4.90
N ARG A 53 -11.00 0.53 3.92
CA ARG A 53 -10.95 1.36 2.72
C ARG A 53 -11.01 2.85 3.06
N LYS A 54 -11.77 3.24 4.07
CA LYS A 54 -11.93 4.65 4.45
C LYS A 54 -10.76 5.19 5.28
N TYR A 55 -10.17 4.36 6.15
CA TYR A 55 -9.15 4.80 7.11
C TYR A 55 -7.71 4.46 6.70
N ILE A 56 -7.49 3.32 6.02
CA ILE A 56 -6.15 2.81 5.70
C ILE A 56 -5.76 3.13 4.26
N LEU A 57 -6.66 2.95 3.30
CA LEU A 57 -6.35 3.14 1.88
C LEU A 57 -5.77 4.52 1.55
N PRO A 58 -6.29 5.65 2.07
CA PRO A 58 -5.71 6.96 1.77
C PRO A 58 -4.26 7.10 2.26
N ALA A 59 -3.93 6.49 3.41
CA ALA A 59 -2.57 6.50 3.94
C ALA A 59 -1.63 5.64 3.07
N VAL A 60 -2.08 4.45 2.66
CA VAL A 60 -1.37 3.53 1.75
C VAL A 60 -1.11 4.18 0.40
N VAL A 61 -2.13 4.81 -0.20
CA VAL A 61 -1.99 5.50 -1.50
C VAL A 61 -0.99 6.64 -1.41
N LYS A 62 -1.10 7.49 -0.38
CA LYS A 62 -0.18 8.62 -0.18
C LYS A 62 1.27 8.17 0.00
N ALA A 63 1.46 7.08 0.74
CA ALA A 63 2.74 6.40 0.92
C ALA A 63 3.36 5.94 -0.39
N LEU A 64 2.59 5.22 -1.21
CA LEU A 64 3.05 4.70 -2.49
C LEU A 64 3.36 5.80 -3.50
N ILE A 65 2.52 6.85 -3.56
CA ILE A 65 2.79 8.02 -4.41
C ILE A 65 4.11 8.68 -4.00
N ARG A 66 4.36 8.85 -2.69
CA ARG A 66 5.61 9.45 -2.20
C ARG A 66 6.85 8.62 -2.58
N HIS A 67 6.71 7.30 -2.58
CA HIS A 67 7.76 6.38 -3.03
C HIS A 67 8.00 6.51 -4.53
N HIS A 68 6.92 6.56 -5.32
CA HIS A 68 6.99 6.80 -6.76
C HIS A 68 7.64 8.16 -7.10
N GLU A 69 7.29 9.24 -6.40
CA GLU A 69 7.91 10.57 -6.58
C GLU A 69 9.42 10.57 -6.32
N LYS A 70 9.91 9.63 -5.52
CA LYS A 70 11.34 9.43 -5.27
C LYS A 70 12.00 8.46 -6.24
N GLY A 71 11.21 7.78 -7.08
CA GLY A 71 11.68 6.68 -7.91
C GLY A 71 12.08 5.43 -7.12
N GLU A 72 11.61 5.30 -5.87
CA GLU A 72 11.95 4.20 -4.98
C GLU A 72 10.74 3.27 -4.80
N TYR A 73 10.95 1.96 -4.84
CA TYR A 73 9.89 0.97 -4.60
C TYR A 73 10.39 -0.02 -3.55
N PRO A 74 10.32 0.31 -2.24
CA PRO A 74 10.85 -0.55 -1.19
C PRO A 74 10.05 -1.84 -1.05
N ASP A 75 10.71 -2.93 -0.66
CA ASP A 75 10.07 -4.24 -0.46
C ASP A 75 9.20 -4.29 0.80
N ASN A 76 9.59 -3.58 1.85
CA ASN A 76 8.82 -3.43 3.07
C ASN A 76 8.80 -1.97 3.48
N THR A 77 7.61 -1.44 3.75
CA THR A 77 7.44 -0.08 4.28
C THR A 77 6.29 -0.07 5.27
N GLY A 78 6.44 0.69 6.35
CA GLY A 78 5.44 0.78 7.41
C GLY A 78 4.98 2.21 7.60
N TYR A 79 3.70 2.40 7.87
CA TYR A 79 3.11 3.71 8.13
C TYR A 79 2.28 3.71 9.40
N HIS A 80 2.33 4.82 10.12
CA HIS A 80 1.45 5.09 11.24
C HIS A 80 0.25 5.88 10.71
N ALA A 81 -0.93 5.23 10.67
CA ALA A 81 -2.21 5.85 10.37
C ALA A 81 -2.93 6.27 11.65
#